data_AF-A0A553P223-F1
#
_entry.id   AF-A0A553P223-F1
#
_cell.length_a   1.000
_cell.length_b   1.000
_cell.length_c   1.000
_cell.angle_alpha   90.00
_cell.angle_beta   90.00
_cell.angle_gamma   90.00
#
_symmetry.space_group_name_H-M   'P 1'
#
loop_
_entity.id
_entity.type
_entity.pdbx_description
1 polymer ?
#
loop_
_entity_poly.entity_id
_entity_poly.type
_entity_poly.pdbx_seq_one_letter_code
_entity_poly.pdbx_strand_id
1 'polypeptide(L)'
;MTFLNNSTLLALTVGCLALVNHGLAFSITGKADDDACQDCTDGVTQLNKYLMSEAAIAGETELIKVAICPDLDDPKGCEKGVDAWWGKMATAVFGDDKTATEICSASEIGACKARLPVYQGKWGCDECKRLVGLVGKVIASDDGTKTTVDFLKGDAFCKSSASPNATVCAQYVDALMPAALPVFGESIGFASEALCQTVYAQCQ
;
A
#
# COMPACT_ATOMS: atom_id res chain seq x y z
N MET A 1 26.33 39.65 54.38
CA MET A 1 25.58 38.54 55.00
C MET A 1 24.95 37.75 53.87
N THR A 2 25.36 36.48 53.79
CA THR A 2 24.72 35.28 53.20
C THR A 2 23.20 35.41 52.96
N PHE A 3 22.56 34.91 51.89
CA PHE A 3 22.54 33.53 51.36
C PHE A 3 22.08 33.43 49.88
N LEU A 4 22.52 32.34 49.25
CA LEU A 4 22.15 31.76 47.95
C LEU A 4 20.70 31.22 47.91
N ASN A 5 20.01 31.23 46.75
CA ASN A 5 19.65 30.00 46.02
C ASN A 5 18.86 30.18 44.70
N ASN A 6 19.17 29.25 43.78
CA ASN A 6 18.42 28.73 42.62
C ASN A 6 18.32 29.54 41.30
N SER A 7 19.38 29.42 40.48
CA SER A 7 19.45 28.61 39.24
C SER A 7 18.09 28.12 38.68
N THR A 8 17.75 28.24 37.40
CA THR A 8 18.58 28.34 36.19
C THR A 8 17.70 28.82 35.03
N LEU A 9 17.90 30.06 34.59
CA LEU A 9 17.48 30.55 33.28
C LEU A 9 18.72 31.19 32.68
N LEU A 10 19.45 30.46 31.83
CA LEU A 10 20.57 31.03 31.09
C LEU A 10 20.37 30.70 29.62
N ALA A 11 19.71 31.68 29.00
CA ALA A 11 19.83 31.97 27.59
C ALA A 11 21.31 32.17 27.22
N LEU A 12 21.68 31.63 26.06
CA LEU A 12 22.45 32.30 25.03
C LEU A 12 23.67 33.11 25.48
N THR A 13 24.83 32.45 25.53
CA THR A 13 26.06 33.11 25.07
C THR A 13 26.87 32.14 24.23
N VAL A 14 26.97 32.50 22.96
CA VAL A 14 27.93 32.03 21.96
C VAL A 14 29.33 31.96 22.56
N GLY A 15 29.91 30.76 22.54
CA GLY A 15 31.30 30.48 22.89
C GLY A 15 31.88 29.55 21.84
N CYS A 16 32.31 30.15 20.73
CA CYS A 16 33.04 29.48 19.65
C CYS A 16 34.48 29.15 20.12
N LEU A 17 35.05 28.08 19.54
CA LEU A 17 36.46 27.65 19.52
C LEU A 17 36.92 26.65 20.59
N ALA A 18 36.84 25.36 20.25
CA ALA A 18 38.05 24.54 20.07
C ALA A 18 37.77 23.39 19.08
N LEU A 19 38.54 23.38 17.99
CA LEU A 19 38.47 22.45 16.86
C LEU A 19 39.12 21.10 17.22
N VAL A 20 38.41 19.99 17.04
CA VAL A 20 39.01 18.75 16.52
C VAL A 20 38.05 18.11 15.51
N ASN A 21 38.56 18.03 14.29
CA ASN A 21 38.03 17.39 13.11
C ASN A 21 37.76 15.89 13.35
N HIS A 22 36.51 15.49 13.64
CA HIS A 22 35.86 14.24 13.23
C HIS A 22 34.36 14.56 13.15
N GLY A 23 33.79 14.57 11.95
CA GLY A 23 32.37 14.84 11.74
C GLY A 23 31.49 13.84 12.49
N LEU A 24 31.07 14.21 13.70
CA LEU A 24 29.97 13.54 14.39
C LEU A 24 28.67 14.05 13.75
N ALA A 25 28.35 13.49 12.58
CA ALA A 25 26.98 13.43 12.13
C ALA A 25 26.19 12.76 13.26
N PHE A 26 25.32 13.51 13.93
CA PHE A 26 24.23 12.90 14.70
C PHE A 26 23.33 12.22 13.68
N SER A 27 23.66 10.97 13.34
CA SER A 27 22.78 10.08 12.62
C SER A 27 21.60 9.82 13.53
N ILE A 28 20.53 10.59 13.36
CA ILE A 28 19.27 10.25 14.00
C ILE A 28 18.76 8.99 13.27
N THR A 29 19.07 7.83 13.82
CA THR A 29 18.56 6.55 13.37
C THR A 29 17.09 6.46 13.82
N GLY A 30 16.17 6.79 12.93
CA GLY A 30 14.74 6.57 13.18
C GLY A 30 14.42 5.10 12.99
N LYS A 31 13.95 4.43 14.04
CA LYS A 31 13.24 3.16 13.90
C LYS A 31 11.82 3.43 13.40
N ALA A 32 11.25 2.46 12.69
CA ALA A 32 9.80 2.42 12.49
C ALA A 32 9.10 2.48 13.85
N ASP A 33 7.95 3.15 13.91
CA ASP A 33 7.09 3.08 15.08
C ASP A 33 6.30 1.78 14.99
N ASP A 34 6.61 0.82 15.85
CA ASP A 34 6.07 -0.54 15.79
C ASP A 34 4.53 -0.52 15.87
N ASP A 35 3.96 0.43 16.62
CA ASP A 35 2.51 0.60 16.75
C ASP A 35 1.89 1.12 15.44
N ALA A 36 2.52 2.09 14.78
CA ALA A 36 2.02 2.62 13.50
C ALA A 36 2.10 1.59 12.36
N CYS A 37 3.14 0.77 12.36
CA CYS A 37 3.26 -0.34 11.41
C CYS A 37 2.13 -1.37 11.64
N GLN A 38 1.90 -1.76 12.89
CA GLN A 38 0.85 -2.71 13.24
C GLN A 38 -0.55 -2.19 12.89
N ASP A 39 -0.87 -0.94 13.23
CA ASP A 39 -2.15 -0.33 12.89
C ASP A 39 -2.39 -0.30 11.38
N CYS A 40 -1.35 0.02 10.61
CA CYS A 40 -1.44 0.00 9.16
C CYS A 40 -1.69 -1.42 8.63
N THR A 41 -0.91 -2.42 9.08
CA THR A 41 -1.02 -3.78 8.56
C THR A 41 -2.35 -4.43 8.95
N ASP A 42 -2.88 -4.17 10.14
CA ASP A 42 -4.21 -4.62 10.55
C ASP A 42 -5.32 -3.97 9.73
N GLY A 43 -5.19 -2.67 9.44
CA GLY A 43 -6.09 -1.94 8.55
C GLY A 43 -6.08 -2.50 7.14
N VAL A 44 -4.89 -2.64 6.53
CA VAL A 44 -4.74 -3.17 5.17
C VAL A 44 -5.17 -4.62 5.08
N THR A 45 -4.92 -5.44 6.10
CA THR A 45 -5.39 -6.84 6.14
C THR A 45 -6.91 -6.93 6.12
N GLN A 46 -7.62 -6.04 6.81
CA GLN A 46 -9.08 -5.98 6.75
C GLN A 46 -9.59 -5.57 5.36
N LEU A 47 -8.94 -4.59 4.73
CA LEU A 47 -9.26 -4.20 3.35
C LEU A 47 -9.02 -5.35 2.38
N ASN A 48 -7.87 -6.02 2.44
CA ASN A 48 -7.53 -7.17 1.61
C ASN A 48 -8.59 -8.28 1.72
N LYS A 49 -9.06 -8.58 2.93
CA LYS A 49 -10.16 -9.55 3.15
C LYS A 49 -11.44 -9.13 2.44
N TYR A 50 -11.78 -7.84 2.48
CA TYR A 50 -12.94 -7.32 1.76
C TYR A 50 -12.76 -7.38 0.23
N LEU A 51 -11.59 -7.00 -0.29
CA LEU A 51 -11.28 -7.04 -1.73
C LEU A 51 -11.33 -8.47 -2.28
N MET A 52 -11.03 -9.48 -1.46
CA MET A 52 -11.21 -10.90 -1.84
C MET A 52 -12.64 -11.42 -1.69
N SER A 53 -13.60 -10.63 -1.22
CA SER A 53 -14.99 -11.06 -1.13
C SER A 53 -15.60 -11.25 -2.52
N GLU A 54 -16.56 -12.17 -2.66
CA GLU A 54 -17.21 -12.43 -3.94
C GLU A 54 -17.82 -11.16 -4.58
N ALA A 55 -18.39 -10.28 -3.74
CA ALA A 55 -18.98 -9.03 -4.20
C ALA A 55 -17.92 -8.04 -4.69
N ALA A 56 -16.80 -7.90 -3.97
CA ALA A 56 -15.70 -7.04 -4.40
C ALA A 56 -15.08 -7.56 -5.70
N ILE A 57 -14.73 -8.86 -5.77
CA ILE A 57 -14.17 -9.47 -6.97
C ILE A 57 -15.10 -9.29 -8.18
N ALA A 58 -16.41 -9.45 -8.03
CA ALA A 58 -17.36 -9.20 -9.11
C ALA A 58 -17.33 -7.73 -9.59
N GLY A 59 -17.31 -6.78 -8.65
CA GLY A 59 -17.21 -5.36 -8.97
C GLY A 59 -15.89 -4.98 -9.66
N GLU A 60 -14.77 -5.50 -9.17
CA GLU A 60 -13.44 -5.27 -9.74
C GLU A 60 -13.30 -5.87 -11.15
N THR A 61 -13.83 -7.08 -11.34
CA THR A 61 -13.85 -7.77 -12.64
C THR A 61 -14.60 -6.93 -13.66
N GLU A 62 -15.77 -6.41 -13.29
CA GLU A 62 -16.58 -5.56 -14.18
C GLU A 62 -15.89 -4.22 -14.45
N LEU A 63 -15.35 -3.58 -13.41
CA LEU A 63 -14.59 -2.33 -13.55
C LEU A 63 -13.47 -2.46 -14.59
N ILE A 64 -12.66 -3.52 -14.49
CA ILE A 64 -11.50 -3.71 -15.38
C ILE A 64 -11.95 -4.01 -16.79
N LYS A 65 -13.01 -4.82 -16.98
CA LYS A 65 -13.56 -5.08 -18.30
C LYS A 65 -14.01 -3.79 -18.97
N VAL A 66 -14.81 -2.99 -18.27
CA VAL A 66 -15.36 -1.73 -18.81
C VAL A 66 -14.26 -0.72 -19.11
N ALA A 67 -13.25 -0.63 -18.24
CA ALA A 67 -12.20 0.37 -18.37
C ALA A 67 -11.11 0.01 -19.39
N ILE A 68 -10.81 -1.28 -19.57
CA ILE A 68 -9.63 -1.72 -20.34
C ILE A 68 -9.99 -2.39 -21.65
N CYS A 69 -10.96 -3.31 -21.65
CA CYS A 69 -11.19 -4.19 -22.79
C CYS A 69 -11.67 -3.49 -24.09
N PRO A 70 -12.50 -2.42 -24.07
CA PRO A 70 -13.01 -1.79 -25.28
C PRO A 70 -11.92 -1.25 -26.21
N ASP A 71 -10.78 -0.86 -25.66
CA ASP A 71 -9.70 -0.20 -26.39
C ASP A 71 -8.62 -1.17 -26.90
N LEU A 72 -8.80 -2.48 -26.70
CA LEU A 72 -7.87 -3.52 -27.15
C LEU A 72 -8.29 -4.12 -28.51
N ASP A 73 -7.33 -4.73 -29.21
CA ASP A 73 -7.55 -5.38 -30.51
C ASP A 73 -8.53 -6.56 -30.44
N ASP A 74 -8.64 -7.22 -29.28
CA ASP A 74 -9.61 -8.29 -29.01
C ASP A 74 -10.36 -8.05 -27.69
N PRO A 75 -11.42 -7.20 -27.70
CA PRO A 75 -12.18 -6.88 -26.49
C PRO A 75 -12.83 -8.13 -25.86
N LYS A 76 -13.35 -9.06 -26.67
CA LYS A 76 -14.01 -10.27 -26.18
C LYS A 76 -13.02 -11.26 -25.57
N GLY A 77 -11.82 -11.35 -26.13
CA GLY A 77 -10.71 -12.11 -25.55
C GLY A 77 -10.29 -11.53 -24.20
N CYS A 78 -10.17 -10.20 -24.11
CA CYS A 78 -9.90 -9.51 -22.86
C CYS A 78 -10.96 -9.81 -21.79
N GLU A 79 -12.25 -9.62 -22.10
CA GLU A 79 -13.34 -9.86 -21.14
C GLU A 79 -13.31 -11.30 -20.58
N LYS A 80 -13.19 -12.29 -21.47
CA LYS A 80 -13.07 -13.70 -21.06
C LYS A 80 -11.84 -13.97 -20.21
N GLY A 81 -10.72 -13.31 -20.52
CA GLY A 81 -9.51 -13.38 -19.72
C GLY A 81 -9.76 -12.85 -18.32
N VAL A 82 -10.33 -11.65 -18.21
CA VAL A 82 -10.60 -10.98 -16.93
C VAL A 82 -11.55 -11.83 -16.08
N ASP A 83 -12.65 -12.33 -16.66
CA ASP A 83 -13.60 -13.22 -15.99
C ASP A 83 -12.95 -14.52 -15.48
N ALA A 84 -11.97 -15.07 -16.22
CA ALA A 84 -11.34 -16.34 -15.88
C ALA A 84 -10.23 -16.22 -14.83
N TRP A 85 -9.57 -15.06 -14.74
CA TRP A 85 -8.29 -14.90 -14.04
C TRP A 85 -8.29 -13.84 -12.94
N TRP A 86 -9.09 -12.77 -13.03
CA TRP A 86 -8.99 -11.64 -12.09
C TRP A 86 -9.15 -12.08 -10.64
N GLY A 87 -10.25 -12.78 -10.32
CA GLY A 87 -10.51 -13.24 -8.96
C GLY A 87 -9.39 -14.10 -8.37
N LYS A 88 -8.81 -15.00 -9.19
CA LYS A 88 -7.71 -15.87 -8.74
C LYS A 88 -6.43 -15.08 -8.46
N MET A 89 -6.11 -14.10 -9.30
CA MET A 89 -4.95 -13.23 -9.11
C MET A 89 -5.13 -12.32 -7.90
N ALA A 90 -6.31 -11.70 -7.76
CA ALA A 90 -6.65 -10.87 -6.61
C ALA A 90 -6.57 -11.65 -5.29
N THR A 91 -7.12 -12.88 -5.24
CA THR A 91 -6.97 -13.76 -4.07
C THR A 91 -5.52 -14.15 -3.80
N ALA A 92 -4.72 -14.41 -4.83
CA ALA A 92 -3.30 -14.73 -4.64
C ALA A 92 -2.51 -13.55 -4.06
N VAL A 93 -2.77 -12.33 -4.54
CA VAL A 93 -2.09 -11.13 -4.06
C VAL A 93 -2.60 -10.75 -2.67
N PHE A 94 -3.89 -10.47 -2.51
CA PHE A 94 -4.43 -9.98 -1.24
C PHE A 94 -4.45 -11.03 -0.12
N GLY A 95 -4.33 -12.31 -0.49
CA GLY A 95 -4.25 -13.43 0.45
C GLY A 95 -2.82 -13.76 0.90
N ASP A 96 -1.79 -13.12 0.36
CA ASP A 96 -0.41 -13.33 0.82
C ASP A 96 -0.16 -12.56 2.13
N ASP A 97 0.44 -13.26 3.10
CA ASP A 97 0.70 -12.71 4.44
C ASP A 97 1.63 -11.49 4.43
N LYS A 98 2.40 -11.28 3.37
CA LYS A 98 3.34 -10.16 3.26
C LYS A 98 2.72 -8.93 2.61
N THR A 99 1.63 -9.07 1.85
CA THR A 99 1.07 -7.96 1.07
C THR A 99 0.72 -6.75 1.93
N ALA A 100 0.12 -6.95 3.10
CA ALA A 100 -0.16 -5.83 4.01
C ALA A 100 1.12 -5.13 4.48
N THR A 101 2.16 -5.89 4.82
CA THR A 101 3.45 -5.34 5.25
C THR A 101 4.15 -4.60 4.10
N GLU A 102 4.09 -5.11 2.88
CA GLU A 102 4.67 -4.49 1.69
C GLU A 102 3.98 -3.17 1.36
N ILE A 103 2.64 -3.14 1.36
CA ILE A 103 1.85 -1.91 1.18
C ILE A 103 2.20 -0.88 2.27
N CYS A 104 2.22 -1.28 3.54
CA CYS A 104 2.55 -0.39 4.65
C CYS A 104 4.03 0.05 4.67
N SER A 105 4.91 -0.65 3.96
CA SER A 105 6.31 -0.30 3.78
C SER A 105 6.56 0.60 2.56
N ALA A 106 5.60 0.68 1.63
CA ALA A 106 5.69 1.49 0.42
C ALA A 106 5.87 2.97 0.77
N SER A 107 6.56 3.71 -0.10
CA SER A 107 6.99 5.09 0.16
C SER A 107 5.84 6.06 0.40
N GLU A 108 4.67 5.76 -0.15
CA GLU A 108 3.43 6.50 -0.07
C GLU A 108 2.83 6.45 1.34
N ILE A 109 3.10 5.38 2.10
CA ILE A 109 2.59 5.17 3.46
C ILE A 109 3.75 5.27 4.47
N GLY A 110 4.77 4.45 4.30
CA GLY A 110 5.98 4.43 5.11
C GLY A 110 5.79 3.95 6.56
N ALA A 111 4.62 3.46 6.96
CA ALA A 111 4.32 3.04 8.33
C ALA A 111 5.33 2.01 8.88
N CYS A 112 5.77 1.07 8.06
CA CYS A 112 6.67 -0.02 8.49
C CYS A 112 8.15 0.20 8.17
N LYS A 113 8.52 1.30 7.49
CA LYS A 113 9.90 1.51 7.01
C LYS A 113 10.40 2.95 7.15
N ALA A 114 9.51 3.94 7.16
CA ALA A 114 9.87 5.34 7.21
C ALA A 114 10.05 5.82 8.65
N ARG A 115 11.01 6.73 8.81
CA ARG A 115 11.29 7.42 10.08
C ARG A 115 10.20 8.42 10.48
N LEU A 116 9.46 8.93 9.51
CA LEU A 116 8.28 9.77 9.69
C LEU A 116 7.22 9.20 8.74
N PRO A 117 6.33 8.32 9.21
CA PRO A 117 5.31 7.75 8.34
C PRO A 117 4.36 8.85 7.85
N VAL A 118 3.85 8.70 6.63
CA VAL A 118 2.79 9.57 6.10
C VAL A 118 1.50 9.30 6.87
N TYR A 119 1.34 8.06 7.36
CA TYR A 119 0.25 7.67 8.25
C TYR A 119 0.51 8.11 9.70
N GLN A 120 -0.21 9.14 10.14
CA GLN A 120 -0.12 9.73 11.48
C GLN A 120 -1.49 10.32 11.85
N GLY A 121 -2.23 9.67 12.75
CA GLY A 121 -3.53 10.19 13.12
C GLY A 121 -4.27 9.38 14.17
N LYS A 122 -5.28 10.00 14.77
CA LYS A 122 -6.29 9.26 15.52
C LYS A 122 -7.22 8.60 14.52
N TRP A 123 -7.51 7.33 14.74
CA TRP A 123 -8.46 6.60 13.91
C TRP A 123 -9.82 7.30 13.86
N GLY A 124 -10.37 7.45 12.66
CA GLY A 124 -11.61 8.16 12.37
C GLY A 124 -11.87 8.24 10.87
N CYS A 125 -12.97 8.89 10.45
CA CYS A 125 -13.39 8.92 9.05
C CYS A 125 -12.33 9.48 8.09
N ASP A 126 -11.79 10.66 8.35
CA ASP A 126 -10.79 11.29 7.48
C ASP A 126 -9.51 10.46 7.37
N GLU A 127 -9.07 9.90 8.51
CA GLU A 127 -7.86 9.09 8.57
C GLU A 127 -8.03 7.76 7.85
N CYS A 128 -9.20 7.13 7.98
CA CYS A 128 -9.57 5.95 7.21
C CYS A 128 -9.53 6.25 5.71
N LYS A 129 -10.20 7.33 5.26
CA LYS A 129 -10.24 7.70 3.84
C LYS A 129 -8.84 7.97 3.30
N ARG A 130 -8.00 8.62 4.11
CA ARG A 130 -6.60 8.87 3.77
C ARG A 130 -5.80 7.57 3.62
N LEU A 131 -5.92 6.63 4.57
CA LEU A 131 -5.26 5.32 4.47
C LEU A 131 -5.71 4.56 3.21
N VAL A 132 -7.02 4.42 3.00
CA VAL A 132 -7.57 3.72 1.81
C VAL A 132 -7.09 4.38 0.51
N GLY A 133 -7.08 5.71 0.45
CA GLY A 133 -6.55 6.45 -0.69
C GLY A 133 -5.05 6.24 -0.90
N LEU A 134 -4.25 6.11 0.17
CA LEU A 134 -2.83 5.77 0.04
C LEU A 134 -2.62 4.34 -0.43
N VAL A 135 -3.41 3.37 0.05
CA VAL A 135 -3.37 1.99 -0.46
C VAL A 135 -3.65 1.95 -1.95
N GLY A 136 -4.70 2.67 -2.40
CA GLY A 136 -5.00 2.82 -3.83
C GLY A 136 -3.82 3.40 -4.62
N LYS A 137 -3.13 4.41 -4.09
CA LYS A 137 -1.92 4.98 -4.72
C LYS A 137 -0.75 4.00 -4.79
N VAL A 138 -0.53 3.20 -3.75
CA VAL A 138 0.51 2.16 -3.75
C VAL A 138 0.21 1.14 -4.85
N ILE A 139 -1.04 0.69 -4.95
CA ILE A 139 -1.46 -0.28 -5.98
C ILE A 139 -1.30 0.30 -7.40
N ALA A 140 -1.64 1.58 -7.58
CA ALA A 140 -1.54 2.27 -8.85
C ALA A 140 -0.12 2.72 -9.23
N SER A 141 0.86 2.62 -8.32
CA SER A 141 2.22 3.10 -8.59
C SER A 141 3.01 2.14 -9.48
N ASP A 142 4.05 2.66 -10.15
CA ASP A 142 4.94 1.83 -10.97
C ASP A 142 5.61 0.73 -10.14
N ASP A 143 6.02 1.06 -8.91
CA ASP A 143 6.64 0.10 -7.97
C ASP A 143 5.64 -0.96 -7.52
N GLY A 144 4.40 -0.57 -7.20
CA GLY A 144 3.32 -1.49 -6.86
C GLY A 144 3.01 -2.42 -8.03
N THR A 145 2.83 -1.85 -9.22
CA THR A 145 2.57 -2.58 -10.46
C THR A 145 3.66 -3.62 -10.74
N LYS A 146 4.92 -3.20 -10.69
CA LYS A 146 6.06 -4.10 -10.90
C LYS A 146 6.09 -5.21 -9.86
N THR A 147 5.89 -4.87 -8.58
CA THR A 147 5.87 -5.84 -7.48
C THR A 147 4.76 -6.88 -7.67
N THR A 148 3.55 -6.46 -8.02
CA THR A 148 2.43 -7.35 -8.29
C THR A 148 2.68 -8.24 -9.51
N VAL A 149 3.22 -7.69 -10.60
CA VAL A 149 3.58 -8.47 -11.79
C VAL A 149 4.62 -9.55 -11.46
N ASP A 150 5.69 -9.19 -10.75
CA ASP A 150 6.74 -10.13 -10.35
C ASP A 150 6.20 -11.23 -9.43
N PHE A 151 5.34 -10.86 -8.46
CA PHE A 151 4.65 -11.79 -7.58
C PHE A 151 3.81 -12.80 -8.36
N LEU A 152 2.92 -12.31 -9.23
CA LEU A 152 2.00 -13.15 -10.00
C LEU A 152 2.74 -14.06 -10.99
N LYS A 153 3.88 -13.63 -11.53
CA LYS A 153 4.73 -14.47 -12.40
C LYS A 153 5.54 -15.50 -11.62
N GLY A 154 5.58 -15.40 -10.30
CA GLY A 154 6.33 -16.27 -9.40
C GLY A 154 5.63 -17.58 -9.05
N ASP A 155 6.20 -18.24 -8.04
CA ASP A 155 5.75 -19.53 -7.51
C ASP A 155 4.42 -19.44 -6.75
N ALA A 156 4.02 -18.23 -6.36
CA ALA A 156 2.75 -17.96 -5.71
C ALA A 156 1.56 -18.09 -6.67
N PHE A 157 1.76 -17.92 -7.99
CA PHE A 157 0.66 -17.95 -8.96
C PHE A 157 1.01 -18.64 -10.28
N CYS A 158 1.66 -17.97 -11.24
CA CYS A 158 1.85 -18.53 -12.58
C CYS A 158 2.72 -19.78 -12.63
N LYS A 159 3.71 -19.91 -11.74
CA LYS A 159 4.53 -21.14 -11.62
C LYS A 159 3.93 -22.16 -10.64
N SER A 160 2.78 -21.86 -10.03
CA SER A 160 2.04 -22.80 -9.19
C SER A 160 1.12 -23.69 -10.04
N SER A 161 0.47 -24.66 -9.40
CA SER A 161 -0.58 -25.48 -10.02
C SER A 161 -1.86 -24.70 -10.37
N ALA A 162 -1.99 -23.44 -9.93
CA ALA A 162 -3.13 -22.58 -10.26
C ALA A 162 -3.16 -22.20 -11.76
N SER A 163 -2.03 -22.31 -12.47
CA SER A 163 -1.92 -22.09 -13.90
C SER A 163 -1.69 -23.40 -14.66
N PRO A 164 -2.45 -23.68 -15.75
CA PRO A 164 -2.19 -24.84 -16.60
C PRO A 164 -0.94 -24.64 -17.48
N ASN A 165 -0.47 -23.40 -17.64
CA ASN A 165 0.73 -23.07 -18.40
C ASN A 165 1.36 -21.78 -17.87
N ALA A 166 2.52 -21.91 -17.22
CA ALA A 166 3.23 -20.79 -16.59
C ALA A 166 3.61 -19.69 -17.59
N THR A 167 4.00 -20.05 -18.81
CA THR A 167 4.38 -19.07 -19.85
C THR A 167 3.19 -18.24 -20.31
N VAL A 168 2.05 -18.89 -20.58
CA VAL A 168 0.82 -18.19 -21.01
C VAL A 168 0.29 -17.30 -19.88
N CYS A 169 0.32 -17.79 -18.64
CA CYS A 169 -0.06 -16.98 -17.49
C CYS A 169 0.83 -15.74 -17.35
N ALA A 170 2.15 -15.89 -17.44
CA ALA A 170 3.07 -14.77 -17.35
C ALA A 170 2.84 -13.73 -18.45
N GLN A 171 2.58 -14.17 -19.69
CA GLN A 171 2.24 -13.27 -20.80
C GLN A 171 0.93 -12.51 -20.54
N TYR A 172 -0.08 -13.17 -19.99
CA TYR A 172 -1.34 -12.54 -19.63
C TYR A 172 -1.16 -11.50 -18.52
N VAL A 173 -0.39 -11.83 -17.47
CA VAL A 173 -0.04 -10.91 -16.38
C VAL A 173 0.70 -9.67 -16.92
N ASP A 174 1.70 -9.87 -17.78
CA ASP A 174 2.46 -8.77 -18.40
C ASP A 174 1.58 -7.87 -19.27
N ALA A 175 0.56 -8.43 -19.94
CA ALA A 175 -0.33 -7.67 -20.81
C ALA A 175 -1.41 -6.90 -20.02
N LEU A 176 -1.99 -7.51 -18.99
CA LEU A 176 -3.14 -6.95 -18.29
C LEU A 176 -2.74 -6.02 -17.13
N MET A 177 -1.83 -6.46 -16.25
CA MET A 177 -1.60 -5.77 -14.97
C MET A 177 -1.16 -4.31 -15.10
N PRO A 178 -0.27 -3.94 -16.04
CA PRO A 178 0.13 -2.53 -16.18
C PRO A 178 -1.02 -1.58 -16.54
N ALA A 179 -2.07 -2.07 -17.19
CA ALA A 179 -3.26 -1.30 -17.50
C ALA A 179 -4.32 -1.38 -16.38
N ALA A 180 -4.48 -2.56 -15.77
CA ALA A 180 -5.52 -2.81 -14.78
C ALA A 180 -5.23 -2.20 -13.40
N LEU A 181 -3.97 -2.24 -12.92
CA LEU A 181 -3.63 -1.82 -11.56
C LEU A 181 -3.80 -0.31 -11.32
N PRO A 182 -3.45 0.59 -12.26
CA PRO A 182 -3.78 2.02 -12.11
C PRO A 182 -5.28 2.27 -11.98
N VAL A 183 -6.10 1.68 -12.86
CA VAL A 183 -7.56 1.80 -12.81
C VAL A 183 -8.11 1.27 -11.49
N PHE A 184 -7.66 0.11 -11.06
CA PHE A 184 -8.11 -0.50 -9.83
C PHE A 184 -7.70 0.31 -8.59
N GLY A 185 -6.44 0.74 -8.50
CA GLY A 185 -5.95 1.57 -7.40
C GLY A 185 -6.65 2.93 -7.30
N GLU A 186 -6.91 3.58 -8.43
CA GLU A 186 -7.72 4.81 -8.49
C GLU A 186 -9.14 4.57 -8.00
N SER A 187 -9.76 3.44 -8.38
CA SER A 187 -11.11 3.10 -7.93
C SER A 187 -11.21 2.91 -6.42
N ILE A 188 -10.17 2.35 -5.78
CA ILE A 188 -10.09 2.24 -4.32
C ILE A 188 -10.08 3.64 -3.69
N GLY A 189 -9.27 4.55 -4.24
CA GLY A 189 -9.22 5.94 -3.77
C GLY A 189 -10.56 6.66 -3.90
N PHE A 190 -11.23 6.50 -5.05
CA PHE A 190 -12.56 7.06 -5.31
C PHE A 190 -13.62 6.48 -4.36
N ALA A 191 -13.58 5.17 -4.11
CA ALA A 191 -14.50 4.47 -3.22
C ALA A 191 -14.15 4.59 -1.73
N SER A 192 -13.13 5.38 -1.36
CA SER A 192 -12.58 5.43 0.00
C SER A 192 -13.62 5.64 1.11
N GLU A 193 -14.62 6.50 0.90
CA GLU A 193 -15.69 6.72 1.88
C GLU A 193 -16.58 5.49 2.06
N ALA A 194 -17.01 4.87 0.96
CA ALA A 194 -17.84 3.66 1.00
C ALA A 194 -17.07 2.46 1.59
N LEU A 195 -15.78 2.35 1.29
CA LEU A 195 -14.89 1.36 1.89
C LEU A 195 -14.70 1.62 3.38
N CYS A 196 -14.59 2.88 3.80
CA CYS A 196 -14.53 3.26 5.22
C CYS A 196 -15.80 2.88 6.00
N GLN A 197 -16.97 3.06 5.39
CA GLN A 197 -18.24 2.61 5.95
C GLN A 197 -18.31 1.09 6.06
N THR A 198 -17.97 0.40 4.98
CA THR A 198 -18.22 -1.04 4.84
C THR A 198 -17.19 -1.89 5.58
N VAL A 199 -15.91 -1.55 5.47
CA VAL A 199 -14.80 -2.35 6.00
C VAL A 199 -14.51 -2.01 7.46
N TYR A 200 -14.61 -0.72 7.81
CA TYR A 200 -14.08 -0.22 9.09
C TYR A 200 -15.14 0.40 10.02
N ALA A 201 -16.41 0.38 9.60
CA ALA A 201 -17.52 1.04 10.30
C ALA A 201 -17.21 2.52 10.67
N GLN A 202 -16.44 3.20 9.81
CA GLN A 202 -16.16 4.63 9.90
C GLN A 202 -17.09 5.41 8.97
N CYS A 203 -17.11 6.74 9.07
CA CYS A 203 -17.90 7.60 8.19
C CYS A 203 -19.42 7.28 8.18
N GLN A 204 -19.96 6.86 9.32
CA GLN A 204 -21.40 6.66 9.55
C GLN A 204 -22.13 7.98 9.75
#